data_AF-A0A2D4YVJ5-F1
#
_entry.id   AF-A0A2D4YVJ5-F1
#
_cell.length_a   1.000
_cell.length_b   1.000
_cell.length_c   1.000
_cell.angle_alpha   90.00
_cell.angle_beta   90.00
_cell.angle_gamma   90.00
#
_symmetry.space_group_name_H-M   'P 1'
#
loop_
_entity.id
_entity.type
_entity.pdbx_description
1 polymer ?
#
loop_
_entity_poly.entity_id
_entity_poly.type
_entity_poly.pdbx_seq_one_letter_code
_entity_poly.pdbx_strand_id
1 'polypeptide(L)'
;MDQSLLICNKAISDSPDQPELLRDRSVLLTIAGKTQSACIDVTNALTLLDRSSGMVDPMLRHELQVRQATCRQFRTMAGKD
;
A
#
# COMPACT_ATOMS: atom_id res chain seq x y z
N MET A 1 -16.36 2.22 -7.30
CA MET A 1 -14.89 2.27 -7.27
C MET A 1 -14.37 3.66 -6.90
N ASP A 2 -14.78 4.70 -7.64
CA ASP A 2 -14.24 6.05 -7.47
C ASP A 2 -14.54 6.67 -6.11
N GLN A 3 -15.76 6.47 -5.58
CA GLN A 3 -16.13 6.93 -4.24
C GLN A 3 -15.25 6.31 -3.14
N SER A 4 -14.93 5.01 -3.25
CA SER A 4 -14.10 4.31 -2.27
C SER A 4 -12.67 4.86 -2.26
N LEU A 5 -12.09 5.15 -3.43
CA LEU A 5 -10.78 5.80 -3.53
C LEU A 5 -10.79 7.22 -2.97
N LEU A 6 -11.86 7.98 -3.19
CA LEU A 6 -12.01 9.32 -2.61
C LEU A 6 -12.03 9.28 -1.08
N ILE A 7 -12.73 8.30 -0.49
CA ILE A 7 -12.77 8.09 0.96
C ILE A 7 -11.38 7.76 1.49
N CYS A 8 -10.66 6.82 0.87
CA CYS A 8 -9.28 6.51 1.27
C CYS A 8 -8.36 7.73 1.18
N ASN A 9 -8.45 8.51 0.09
CA ASN A 9 -7.65 9.73 -0.06
C ASN A 9 -7.91 10.74 1.05
N LYS A 10 -9.18 10.92 1.42
CA LYS A 10 -9.54 11.79 2.53
C LYS A 10 -9.00 11.26 3.86
N ALA A 11 -9.17 9.97 4.15
CA ALA A 11 -8.67 9.37 5.39
C ALA A 11 -7.14 9.50 5.51
N ILE A 12 -6.40 9.25 4.43
CA ILE A 12 -4.93 9.42 4.40
C ILE A 12 -4.55 10.89 4.60
N SER A 13 -5.28 11.83 3.99
CA SER A 13 -5.04 13.25 4.19
C SER A 13 -5.29 13.69 5.64
N ASP A 14 -6.31 13.14 6.28
CA ASP A 14 -6.67 13.44 7.67
C ASP A 14 -5.74 12.72 8.67
N SER A 15 -5.06 11.66 8.25
CA SER A 15 -4.20 10.81 9.10
C SER A 15 -3.06 10.14 8.30
N PRO A 16 -2.02 10.90 7.91
CA PRO A 16 -0.99 10.44 6.98
C PRO A 16 -0.09 9.33 7.53
N ASP A 17 0.01 9.21 8.86
CA ASP A 17 0.92 8.28 9.53
C ASP A 17 0.27 6.92 9.85
N GLN A 18 -0.92 6.64 9.30
CA GLN A 18 -1.61 5.36 9.50
C GLN A 18 -1.35 4.39 8.33
N PRO A 19 -0.47 3.38 8.48
CA PRO A 19 -0.12 2.44 7.42
C PRO A 19 -1.31 1.60 6.92
N GLU A 20 -2.32 1.36 7.76
CA GLU A 20 -3.55 0.65 7.41
C GLU A 20 -4.32 1.37 6.30
N LEU A 21 -4.32 2.72 6.30
CA LEU A 21 -5.04 3.50 5.29
C LEU A 21 -4.38 3.38 3.92
N LEU A 22 -3.05 3.31 3.88
CA LEU A 22 -2.28 3.03 2.67
C LEU A 22 -2.49 1.58 2.21
N ARG A 23 -2.54 0.61 3.14
CA ARG A 23 -2.91 -0.78 2.83
C ARG A 23 -4.28 -0.84 2.16
N ASP A 24 -5.29 -0.22 2.76
CA ASP A 24 -6.66 -0.23 2.25
C ASP A 24 -6.75 0.41 0.85
N ARG A 25 -6.10 1.57 0.65
CA ARG A 25 -6.06 2.20 -0.68
C ARG A 25 -5.32 1.34 -1.70
N SER A 26 -4.25 0.65 -1.30
CA SER A 26 -3.50 -0.24 -2.19
C SER A 26 -4.39 -1.37 -2.76
N VAL A 27 -5.29 -1.93 -1.94
CA VAL A 27 -6.24 -2.97 -2.39
C VAL A 27 -7.16 -2.41 -3.47
N LEU A 28 -7.75 -1.24 -3.25
CA LEU A 28 -8.65 -0.61 -4.21
C LEU A 28 -7.93 -0.24 -5.51
N LEU A 29 -6.70 0.25 -5.42
CA LEU A 29 -5.86 0.56 -6.58
C LEU A 29 -5.49 -0.70 -7.36
N THR A 30 -5.20 -1.83 -6.70
CA THR A 30 -4.98 -3.12 -7.37
C THR A 30 -6.22 -3.57 -8.14
N ILE A 31 -7.40 -3.51 -7.52
CA ILE A 31 -8.67 -3.85 -8.19
C ILE A 31 -8.91 -2.92 -9.39
N ALA A 32 -8.43 -1.67 -9.33
CA ALA A 32 -8.54 -0.68 -10.41
C ALA A 32 -7.53 -0.87 -11.55
N GLY A 33 -6.68 -1.89 -11.49
CA GLY A 33 -5.56 -2.05 -12.42
C GLY A 33 -4.48 -0.96 -12.27
N LYS A 34 -4.55 -0.12 -11.24
CA LYS A 34 -3.57 0.93 -10.93
C LYS A 34 -2.42 0.34 -10.11
N THR A 35 -1.81 -0.73 -10.62
CA THR A 35 -0.80 -1.54 -9.92
C THR A 35 0.38 -0.71 -9.45
N GLN A 36 0.87 0.24 -10.26
CA GLN A 36 1.99 1.09 -9.87
C GLN A 36 1.65 1.95 -8.64
N SER A 37 0.46 2.57 -8.62
CA SER A 37 0.00 3.35 -7.47
C SER A 37 -0.19 2.48 -6.23
N ALA A 38 -0.75 1.27 -6.39
CA ALA A 38 -0.87 0.33 -5.28
C ALA A 38 0.50 -0.03 -4.67
N CYS A 39 1.52 -0.24 -5.52
CA CYS A 39 2.87 -0.54 -5.08
C CYS A 39 3.57 0.62 -4.37
N ILE A 40 3.25 1.86 -4.74
CA ILE A 40 3.70 3.06 -4.02
C ILE A 40 3.11 3.06 -2.61
N ASP A 41 1.80 2.80 -2.48
CA ASP A 41 1.13 2.73 -1.17
C ASP A 41 1.70 1.63 -0.27
N VAL A 42 1.95 0.44 -0.82
CA VAL A 42 2.59 -0.67 -0.08
C VAL A 42 3.97 -0.27 0.44
N THR A 43 4.78 0.40 -0.40
CA THR A 43 6.13 0.84 -0.03
C THR A 43 6.08 1.90 1.07
N ASN A 44 5.17 2.87 0.95
CA ASN A 44 4.99 3.92 1.94
C ASN A 44 4.47 3.36 3.27
N ALA A 45 3.54 2.40 3.24
CA ALA A 45 3.02 1.75 4.44
C ALA A 45 4.12 0.99 5.20
N LEU A 46 4.96 0.22 4.50
CA LEU A 46 6.12 -0.45 5.11
C LEU A 46 7.09 0.56 5.72
N THR A 47 7.32 1.69 5.05
CA THR A 47 8.20 2.75 5.56
C THR A 47 7.65 3.37 6.85
N LEU A 48 6.33 3.56 6.96
CA LEU A 48 5.70 4.01 8.21
C LEU A 48 5.86 2.98 9.32
N LEU A 49 5.67 1.68 9.01
CA LEU A 49 5.86 0.61 9.99
C LEU A 49 7.31 0.49 10.48
N ASP A 50 8.29 0.78 9.63
CA ASP A 50 9.71 0.77 10.01
C ASP A 50 10.09 1.97 10.88
N ARG A 51 9.38 3.09 10.73
CA ARG A 51 9.57 4.30 11.53
C ARG A 51 8.74 4.32 12.82
N SER A 52 7.76 3.43 12.94
CA SER A 52 6.92 3.35 14.13
C SER A 52 7.74 2.94 15.35
N SER A 53 7.62 3.72 16.43
CA SER A 53 8.16 3.37 17.75
C SER A 53 7.20 2.52 18.59
N GLY A 54 5.98 2.30 18.09
CA GLY A 54 4.93 1.53 18.76
C GLY A 54 4.89 0.06 18.37
N MET A 55 4.00 -0.68 19.02
CA MET A 55 3.70 -2.06 18.63
C MET A 55 3.07 -2.09 17.25
N VAL A 56 3.73 -2.76 16.31
CA VAL A 56 3.22 -2.99 14.96
C VAL A 56 2.43 -4.28 14.94
N ASP A 57 1.23 -4.25 14.35
CA ASP A 57 0.49 -5.48 14.07
C ASP A 57 1.32 -6.39 13.13
N PRO A 58 1.73 -7.59 13.58
CA PRO A 58 2.54 -8.49 12.76
C PRO A 58 1.78 -8.97 11.50
N MET A 59 0.44 -9.04 11.54
CA MET A 59 -0.36 -9.44 10.40
C MET A 59 -0.35 -8.37 9.30
N LEU A 60 -0.50 -7.10 9.69
CA LEU A 60 -0.40 -5.97 8.76
C LEU A 60 0.97 -5.93 8.08
N ARG A 61 2.05 -6.09 8.86
CA ARG A 61 3.41 -6.15 8.32
C ARG A 61 3.58 -7.32 7.35
N HIS A 62 3.10 -8.51 7.70
CA HIS A 62 3.18 -9.68 6.84
C HIS A 62 2.43 -9.48 5.52
N GLU A 63 1.18 -8.98 5.57
CA GLU A 63 0.40 -8.68 4.37
C GLU A 63 1.15 -7.73 3.43
N LEU A 64 1.67 -6.63 3.96
CA LEU A 64 2.39 -5.63 3.18
C LEU A 64 3.68 -6.20 2.57
N GLN A 65 4.40 -7.09 3.27
CA GLN A 65 5.57 -7.78 2.74
C GLN A 65 5.21 -8.71 1.57
N VAL A 66 4.12 -9.47 1.67
CA VAL A 66 3.63 -10.33 0.57
C VAL A 66 3.29 -9.48 -0.65
N ARG A 67 2.56 -8.38 -0.46
CA ARG A 67 2.22 -7.45 -1.56
C ARG A 67 3.47 -6.81 -2.17
N GLN A 68 4.46 -6.46 -1.35
CA GLN A 68 5.73 -5.88 -1.81
C GLN A 68 6.49 -6.87 -2.71
N ALA A 69 6.44 -8.17 -2.41
CA ALA A 69 7.04 -9.20 -3.26
C ALA A 69 6.36 -9.24 -4.64
N THR A 70 5.03 -9.20 -4.70
CA THR A 70 4.27 -9.10 -5.96
C THR A 70 4.64 -7.84 -6.75
N CYS A 71 4.78 -6.70 -6.07
CA CYS A 71 5.21 -5.45 -6.70
C CYS A 71 6.61 -5.54 -7.32
N ARG A 72 7.55 -6.25 -6.69
CA ARG A 72 8.89 -6.46 -7.25
C ARG A 72 8.84 -7.36 -8.49
N GLN A 73 8.03 -8.42 -8.47
CA GLN A 73 7.83 -9.30 -9.62
C GLN A 73 7.20 -8.56 -10.81
N PHE A 74 6.21 -7.69 -10.57
CA PHE A 74 5.63 -6.88 -11.64
C PHE A 74 6.67 -5.98 -12.30
N ARG A 75 7.54 -5.34 -11.52
CA ARG A 75 8.63 -4.51 -12.04
C ARG A 75 9.65 -5.30 -12.88
N THR A 76 9.99 -6.52 -12.49
CA THR A 76 10.94 -7.34 -13.27
C THR A 76 10.34 -7.85 -14.57
N MET A 77 9.02 -8.08 -14.62
CA MET A 77 8.31 -8.43 -15.86
C MET A 77 8.14 -7.22 -16.79
N ALA A 78 7.79 -6.05 -16.25
CA ALA A 78 7.63 -4.82 -17.03
C ALA A 78 8.96 -4.21 -17.54
N GLY A 79 10.10 -4.66 -17.03
CA GLY A 79 11.44 -4.24 -17.48
C GLY A 79 12.15 -5.22 -18.40
N LYS A 80 11.46 -6.29 -18.84
CA LYS A 80 11.92 -7.21 -19.89
C LYS A 80 11.17 -6.88 -21.18
N ASP A 81 11.63 -5.83 -21.86
CA ASP A 81 11.40 -5.59 -23.29
C ASP A 81 12.76 -5.31 -23.95
#